data_AF-A0A7X0XTZ5-F1
#
_entry.id   AF-A0A7X0XTZ5-F1
#
_cell.length_a   1.000
_cell.length_b   1.000
_cell.length_c   1.000
_cell.angle_alpha   90.00
_cell.angle_beta   90.00
_cell.angle_gamma   90.00
#
_symmetry.space_group_name_H-M   'P 1'
#
loop_
_entity.id
_entity.type
_entity.pdbx_description
1 polymer ?
#
loop_
_entity_poly.entity_id
_entity_poly.type
_entity_poly.pdbx_seq_one_letter_code
_entity_poly.pdbx_strand_id
1 'polypeptide(L)'
;YLPVANESGLIPQDDTFLQKDWINLDKYKANQGTQGILLDYSRQEVNELQILKQADLVMLFYLLPATFETKVMKRNLDYYEKRTIHDSSLSKAIHAIVENRIGDRKQAYQFFQEACLIDLGTEPHSSDDGLHAAALGAIWLAVIFGFAGIDTREELLQITPNLPDAWQSLTFEFVWKGERIGFKITPKTLELSKTTTSV
;
A
#
# COMPACT_ATOMS: atom_id res chain seq x y z
N TYR A 1 11.06 -16.59 17.23
CA TYR A 1 11.94 -15.42 17.06
C TYR A 1 11.31 -14.53 16.00
N LEU A 2 11.28 -13.20 16.20
CA LEU A 2 10.80 -12.23 15.22
C LEU A 2 11.95 -11.25 14.93
N PRO A 3 12.33 -11.00 13.66
CA PRO A 3 13.35 -10.01 13.35
C PRO A 3 12.99 -8.63 13.91
N VAL A 4 13.95 -7.99 14.56
CA VAL A 4 13.82 -6.62 15.08
C VAL A 4 14.71 -5.67 14.29
N ALA A 5 14.48 -4.36 14.44
CA ALA A 5 15.31 -3.36 13.79
C ALA A 5 16.78 -3.49 14.25
N ASN A 6 17.71 -3.51 13.29
CA ASN A 6 19.14 -3.48 13.56
C ASN A 6 19.62 -2.06 13.95
N GLU A 7 20.92 -1.87 14.16
CA GLU A 7 21.51 -0.58 14.51
C GLU A 7 21.23 0.54 13.49
N SER A 8 21.02 0.19 12.22
CA SER A 8 20.64 1.11 11.14
C SER A 8 19.13 1.41 11.09
N GLY A 9 18.33 0.81 11.99
CA GLY A 9 16.88 0.94 12.03
C GLY A 9 16.14 0.11 10.99
N LEU A 10 16.81 -0.84 10.33
CA LEU A 10 16.21 -1.73 9.32
C LEU A 10 15.74 -3.02 9.99
N ILE A 11 14.49 -3.40 9.74
CA ILE A 11 13.94 -4.69 10.14
C ILE A 11 14.22 -5.66 8.99
N PRO A 12 15.00 -6.75 9.19
CA PRO A 12 15.22 -7.76 8.17
C PRO A 12 13.89 -8.44 7.76
N GLN A 13 13.69 -8.67 6.46
CA GLN A 13 12.57 -9.47 5.97
C GLN A 13 12.68 -10.93 6.43
N ASP A 14 13.90 -11.47 6.39
CA ASP A 14 14.27 -12.78 6.90
C ASP A 14 15.71 -12.74 7.46
N ASP A 15 16.18 -13.86 8.01
CA ASP A 15 17.50 -13.98 8.66
C ASP A 15 18.69 -13.65 7.73
N THR A 16 18.50 -13.78 6.42
CA THR A 16 19.54 -13.68 5.39
C THR A 16 19.40 -12.47 4.48
N PHE A 17 18.21 -11.86 4.39
CA PHE A 17 17.89 -10.86 3.36
C PHE A 17 18.88 -9.71 3.31
N LEU A 18 19.23 -9.13 4.46
CA LEU A 18 20.15 -7.99 4.52
C LEU A 18 21.61 -8.35 4.15
N GLN A 19 21.95 -9.64 4.07
CA GLN A 19 23.27 -10.14 3.70
C GLN A 19 23.40 -10.40 2.19
N LYS A 20 22.28 -10.45 1.47
CA LYS A 20 22.22 -10.69 0.03
C LYS A 20 22.70 -9.47 -0.76
N ASP A 21 23.17 -9.70 -1.98
CA ASP A 21 23.57 -8.64 -2.89
C ASP A 21 22.35 -7.85 -3.39
N TRP A 22 22.55 -6.57 -3.65
CA TRP A 22 21.54 -5.68 -4.23
C TRP A 22 21.98 -5.20 -5.61
N ILE A 23 21.06 -5.21 -6.56
CA ILE A 23 21.24 -4.70 -7.92
C ILE A 23 20.32 -3.50 -8.16
N ASN A 24 20.64 -2.65 -9.15
CA ASN A 24 19.70 -1.62 -9.57
C ASN A 24 18.47 -2.26 -10.25
N LEU A 25 17.27 -2.01 -9.69
CA LEU A 25 16.01 -2.55 -10.16
C LEU A 25 15.15 -1.58 -10.99
N ASP A 26 15.62 -0.35 -11.25
CA ASP A 26 14.86 0.71 -11.92
C ASP A 26 14.21 0.23 -13.22
N LYS A 27 14.94 -0.57 -14.02
CA LYS A 27 14.45 -1.12 -15.28
C LYS A 27 13.29 -2.12 -15.12
N TYR A 28 13.20 -2.80 -13.99
CA TYR A 28 12.16 -3.80 -13.71
C TYR A 28 10.94 -3.20 -13.01
N LYS A 29 11.06 -2.00 -12.44
CA LYS A 29 9.98 -1.28 -11.76
C LYS A 29 9.02 -0.56 -12.70
N ALA A 30 9.42 -0.38 -13.96
CA ALA A 30 8.67 0.39 -14.95
C ALA A 30 7.27 -0.17 -15.22
N ASN A 31 7.14 -1.49 -15.31
CA ASN A 31 5.88 -2.16 -15.66
C ASN A 31 5.50 -3.20 -14.60
N GLN A 32 4.53 -2.86 -13.76
CA GLN A 32 3.99 -3.73 -12.73
C GLN A 32 3.38 -5.01 -13.33
N GLY A 33 3.59 -6.14 -12.65
CA GLY A 33 2.95 -7.42 -12.99
C GLY A 33 3.55 -8.16 -14.18
N THR A 34 4.64 -7.67 -14.78
CA THR A 34 5.20 -8.24 -16.01
C THR A 34 6.20 -9.37 -15.78
N GLN A 35 6.67 -9.58 -14.54
CA GLN A 35 7.74 -10.54 -14.25
C GLN A 35 9.02 -10.27 -15.05
N GLY A 36 9.27 -9.01 -15.43
CA GLY A 36 10.37 -8.65 -16.32
C GLY A 36 11.76 -9.05 -15.81
N ILE A 37 11.94 -9.16 -14.49
CA ILE A 37 13.19 -9.65 -13.87
C ILE A 37 13.56 -11.07 -14.33
N LEU A 38 12.55 -11.93 -14.59
CA LEU A 38 12.75 -13.33 -14.95
C LEU A 38 13.19 -13.54 -16.40
N LEU A 39 13.28 -12.45 -17.18
CA LEU A 39 13.88 -12.47 -18.53
C LEU A 39 15.41 -12.41 -18.46
N ASP A 40 15.97 -11.83 -17.39
CA ASP A 40 17.42 -11.65 -17.22
C ASP A 40 18.01 -12.54 -16.12
N TYR A 41 17.20 -12.95 -15.14
CA TYR A 41 17.63 -13.74 -13.98
C TYR A 41 16.72 -14.94 -13.78
N SER A 42 17.30 -16.08 -13.41
CA SER A 42 16.55 -17.24 -12.95
C SER A 42 15.90 -16.97 -11.59
N ARG A 43 14.88 -17.76 -11.24
CA ARG A 43 14.25 -17.69 -9.91
C ARG A 43 15.25 -17.95 -8.78
N GLN A 44 16.24 -18.81 -9.02
CA GLN A 44 17.27 -19.11 -8.04
C GLN A 44 18.17 -17.88 -7.81
N GLU A 45 18.59 -17.20 -8.87
CA GLU A 45 19.37 -15.96 -8.74
C GLU A 45 18.56 -14.86 -8.04
N VAL A 46 17.28 -14.68 -8.39
CA VAL A 46 16.41 -13.70 -7.70
C VAL A 46 16.30 -13.98 -6.21
N ASN A 47 16.26 -15.25 -5.79
CA ASN A 47 16.20 -15.61 -4.37
C ASN A 47 17.48 -15.28 -3.60
N GLU A 48 18.62 -15.19 -4.28
CA GLU A 48 19.92 -14.81 -3.69
C GLU A 48 20.18 -13.30 -3.71
N LEU A 49 19.22 -12.49 -4.19
CA LEU A 49 19.30 -11.04 -4.25
C LEU A 49 18.30 -10.36 -3.32
N GLN A 50 18.56 -9.09 -3.00
CA GLN A 50 17.63 -8.22 -2.30
C GLN A 50 16.52 -7.72 -3.23
N ILE A 51 15.65 -8.63 -3.67
CA ILE A 51 14.55 -8.35 -4.59
C ILE A 51 13.24 -8.81 -3.97
N LEU A 52 12.27 -7.91 -3.90
CA LEU A 52 10.92 -8.19 -3.45
C LEU A 52 9.96 -8.11 -4.63
N LYS A 53 9.18 -9.17 -4.83
CA LYS A 53 8.07 -9.17 -5.79
C LYS A 53 7.02 -8.11 -5.41
N GLN A 54 6.75 -7.95 -4.12
CA GLN A 54 5.64 -7.15 -3.60
C GLN A 54 5.90 -6.68 -2.17
N ALA A 55 4.97 -5.91 -1.59
CA ALA A 55 4.97 -5.55 -0.18
C ALA A 55 5.10 -6.78 0.73
N ASP A 56 6.19 -6.86 1.48
CA ASP A 56 6.44 -7.88 2.53
C ASP A 56 6.44 -7.21 3.91
N LEU A 57 7.56 -6.64 4.36
CA LEU A 57 7.60 -5.84 5.60
C LEU A 57 6.62 -4.65 5.54
N VAL A 58 6.43 -4.06 4.35
CA VAL A 58 5.43 -3.00 4.14
C VAL A 58 4.00 -3.51 4.39
N MET A 59 3.70 -4.77 4.07
CA MET A 59 2.42 -5.38 4.43
C MET A 59 2.27 -5.50 5.95
N LEU A 60 3.35 -5.81 6.68
CA LEU A 60 3.32 -5.83 8.14
C LEU A 60 2.99 -4.46 8.72
N PHE A 61 3.55 -3.37 8.17
CA PHE A 61 3.19 -2.00 8.55
C PHE A 61 1.74 -1.64 8.23
N TYR A 62 1.19 -2.21 7.16
CA TYR A 62 -0.23 -2.05 6.84
C TYR A 62 -1.13 -2.74 7.88
N LEU A 63 -0.82 -3.99 8.22
CA LEU A 63 -1.64 -4.83 9.10
C LEU A 63 -1.53 -4.41 10.58
N LEU A 64 -0.34 -4.03 11.03
CA LEU A 64 -0.03 -3.73 12.44
C LEU A 64 0.59 -2.33 12.63
N PRO A 65 -0.07 -1.24 12.19
CA PRO A 65 0.54 0.09 12.16
C PRO A 65 0.87 0.64 13.56
N ALA A 66 0.12 0.24 14.59
CA ALA A 66 0.37 0.67 15.97
C ALA A 66 1.61 0.01 16.61
N THR A 67 2.17 -1.02 15.99
CA THR A 67 3.35 -1.74 16.50
C THR A 67 4.66 -1.00 16.18
N PHE A 68 4.66 -0.13 15.18
CA PHE A 68 5.88 0.49 14.66
C PHE A 68 5.81 2.00 14.77
N GLU A 69 6.92 2.61 15.17
CA GLU A 69 7.05 4.05 15.10
C GLU A 69 7.11 4.53 13.64
N THR A 70 6.52 5.68 13.34
CA THR A 70 6.56 6.31 12.00
C THR A 70 7.96 6.44 11.44
N LYS A 71 8.95 6.76 12.28
CA LYS A 71 10.36 6.88 11.85
C LYS A 71 10.95 5.54 11.37
N VAL A 72 10.55 4.43 12.00
CA VAL A 72 10.97 3.07 11.63
C VAL A 72 10.29 2.67 10.34
N MET A 73 8.98 2.90 10.23
CA MET A 73 8.24 2.64 8.99
C MET A 73 8.85 3.40 7.81
N LYS A 74 9.12 4.71 7.96
CA LYS A 74 9.76 5.51 6.92
C LYS A 74 11.13 4.98 6.50
N ARG A 75 12.01 4.68 7.46
CA ARG A 75 13.35 4.14 7.17
C ARG A 75 13.28 2.85 6.36
N ASN A 76 12.35 1.97 6.72
CA ASN A 76 12.17 0.69 6.04
C ASN A 76 11.49 0.87 4.68
N LEU A 77 10.49 1.75 4.53
CA LEU A 77 9.92 2.09 3.22
C LEU A 77 10.99 2.60 2.26
N ASP A 78 11.79 3.59 2.66
CA ASP A 78 12.87 4.16 1.84
C ASP A 78 13.90 3.08 1.38
N TYR A 79 14.06 2.01 2.17
CA TYR A 79 14.95 0.90 1.88
C TYR A 79 14.32 -0.17 0.98
N TYR A 80 13.13 -0.65 1.35
CA TYR A 80 12.44 -1.76 0.70
C TYR A 80 11.77 -1.35 -0.62
N GLU A 81 11.35 -0.09 -0.78
CA GLU A 81 10.79 0.41 -2.03
C GLU A 81 11.81 0.29 -3.18
N LYS A 82 13.08 0.62 -2.92
CA LYS A 82 14.18 0.49 -3.90
C LYS A 82 14.47 -0.96 -4.29
N ARG A 83 13.96 -1.91 -3.51
CA ARG A 83 14.14 -3.36 -3.66
C ARG A 83 12.86 -4.05 -4.12
N THR A 84 11.76 -3.33 -4.24
CA THR A 84 10.46 -3.89 -4.63
C THR A 84 10.19 -3.60 -6.10
N ILE A 85 10.06 -4.66 -6.91
CA ILE A 85 9.77 -4.54 -8.35
C ILE A 85 8.28 -4.39 -8.66
N HIS A 86 7.42 -4.58 -7.65
CA HIS A 86 5.97 -4.50 -7.78
C HIS A 86 5.41 -5.44 -8.86
N ASP A 87 5.96 -6.65 -8.98
CA ASP A 87 5.48 -7.73 -9.87
C ASP A 87 4.15 -8.37 -9.41
N SER A 88 3.53 -7.79 -8.39
CA SER A 88 2.20 -8.17 -7.92
C SER A 88 1.29 -6.96 -7.99
N SER A 89 0.09 -7.16 -8.54
CA SER A 89 -0.97 -6.16 -8.64
C SER A 89 -1.34 -5.52 -7.29
N LEU A 90 -1.20 -6.28 -6.20
CA LEU A 90 -1.49 -5.83 -4.83
C LEU A 90 -0.49 -4.77 -4.31
N SER A 91 0.75 -4.79 -4.80
CA SER A 91 1.87 -4.18 -4.07
C SER A 91 1.73 -2.67 -3.90
N LYS A 92 1.39 -1.95 -4.96
CA LYS A 92 1.39 -0.48 -4.96
C LYS A 92 0.27 0.09 -4.09
N ALA A 93 -0.91 -0.52 -4.10
CA ALA A 93 -2.02 -0.08 -3.24
C ALA A 93 -1.67 -0.18 -1.75
N ILE A 94 -0.93 -1.23 -1.34
CA ILE A 94 -0.45 -1.36 0.04
C ILE A 94 0.61 -0.31 0.37
N HIS A 95 1.57 -0.08 -0.53
CA HIS A 95 2.55 1.01 -0.34
C HIS A 95 1.84 2.36 -0.22
N ALA A 96 0.84 2.65 -1.07
CA ALA A 96 0.06 3.87 -1.00
C ALA A 96 -0.54 4.13 0.39
N ILE A 97 -1.10 3.09 1.03
CA ILE A 97 -1.66 3.20 2.38
C ILE A 97 -0.57 3.55 3.41
N VAL A 98 0.56 2.84 3.38
CA VAL A 98 1.61 3.02 4.39
C VAL A 98 2.33 4.36 4.19
N GLU A 99 2.63 4.75 2.94
CA GLU A 99 3.18 6.08 2.61
C GLU A 99 2.26 7.20 3.12
N ASN A 100 0.93 7.05 2.92
CA ASN A 100 -0.02 8.05 3.40
C ASN A 100 -0.03 8.16 4.93
N ARG A 101 0.10 7.04 5.64
CA ARG A 101 0.16 6.99 7.11
C ARG A 101 1.42 7.64 7.67
N ILE A 102 2.54 7.54 6.98
CA ILE A 102 3.80 8.18 7.40
C ILE A 102 3.92 9.64 6.95
N GLY A 103 2.94 10.14 6.20
CA GLY A 103 2.86 11.54 5.77
C GLY A 103 3.45 11.83 4.39
N ASP A 104 3.93 10.82 3.65
CA ASP A 104 4.40 11.02 2.26
C ASP A 104 3.22 11.01 1.28
N ARG A 105 2.44 12.09 1.32
CA ARG A 105 1.22 12.26 0.51
C ARG A 105 1.48 12.17 -0.99
N LYS A 106 2.66 12.62 -1.44
CA LYS A 106 3.02 12.62 -2.86
C LYS A 106 3.28 11.19 -3.33
N GLN A 107 4.14 10.45 -2.64
CA GLN A 107 4.46 9.07 -3.00
C GLN A 107 3.23 8.17 -2.84
N ALA A 108 2.44 8.38 -1.79
CA ALA A 108 1.18 7.68 -1.57
C ALA A 108 0.22 7.83 -2.76
N TYR A 109 0.01 9.06 -3.23
CA TYR A 109 -0.89 9.31 -4.34
C TYR A 109 -0.37 8.75 -5.66
N GLN A 110 0.94 8.83 -5.90
CA GLN A 110 1.57 8.22 -7.07
C GLN A 110 1.32 6.69 -7.09
N PHE A 111 1.61 5.99 -5.98
CA PHE A 111 1.37 4.54 -5.91
C PHE A 111 -0.10 4.19 -6.06
N PHE A 112 -1.01 5.00 -5.51
CA PHE A 112 -2.44 4.81 -5.70
C PHE A 112 -2.86 4.94 -7.16
N GLN A 113 -2.38 5.96 -7.87
CA GLN A 113 -2.67 6.15 -9.30
C GLN A 113 -2.14 4.97 -10.11
N GLU A 114 -0.91 4.53 -9.86
CA GLU A 114 -0.33 3.38 -10.55
C GLU A 114 -1.10 2.08 -10.25
N ALA A 115 -1.57 1.88 -9.01
CA ALA A 115 -2.41 0.73 -8.67
C ALA A 115 -3.75 0.74 -9.43
N CYS A 116 -4.39 1.90 -9.59
CA CYS A 116 -5.63 2.06 -10.35
C CYS A 116 -5.48 1.74 -11.84
N LEU A 117 -4.26 1.78 -12.39
CA LEU A 117 -3.96 1.50 -13.79
C LEU A 117 -3.64 0.03 -14.05
N ILE A 118 -3.78 -0.88 -13.08
CA ILE A 118 -3.42 -2.29 -13.27
C ILE A 118 -4.22 -2.97 -14.39
N ASP A 119 -5.54 -2.74 -14.44
CA ASP A 119 -6.45 -3.31 -15.44
C ASP A 119 -6.85 -2.29 -16.54
N LEU A 120 -6.66 -0.99 -16.27
CA LEU A 120 -7.10 0.12 -17.13
C LEU A 120 -5.92 0.94 -17.70
N GLY A 121 -4.70 0.43 -17.54
CA GLY A 121 -3.48 1.10 -17.94
C GLY A 121 -3.18 0.99 -19.42
N THR A 122 -1.94 1.27 -19.78
CA THR A 122 -1.46 1.25 -21.17
C THR A 122 -1.17 -0.15 -21.71
N GLU A 123 -1.19 -1.19 -20.86
CA GLU A 123 -0.97 -2.57 -21.26
C GLU A 123 -2.31 -3.23 -21.65
N PRO A 124 -2.62 -3.37 -22.96
CA PRO A 124 -3.92 -3.85 -23.41
C PRO A 124 -4.23 -5.30 -23.02
N HIS A 125 -3.21 -6.11 -22.73
CA HIS A 125 -3.37 -7.53 -22.37
C HIS A 125 -3.34 -7.78 -20.85
N SER A 126 -3.30 -6.72 -20.04
CA SER A 126 -3.19 -6.82 -18.58
C SER A 126 -4.34 -7.58 -17.91
N SER A 127 -5.49 -7.68 -18.54
CA SER A 127 -6.69 -8.34 -18.00
C SER A 127 -7.20 -9.50 -18.86
N ASP A 128 -6.41 -10.02 -19.81
CA ASP A 128 -6.84 -11.11 -20.71
C ASP A 128 -7.20 -12.38 -19.92
N ASP A 129 -6.44 -12.68 -18.86
CA ASP A 129 -6.69 -13.81 -17.95
C ASP A 129 -7.74 -13.49 -16.87
N GLY A 130 -8.25 -12.25 -16.83
CA GLY A 130 -9.23 -11.76 -15.88
C GLY A 130 -8.77 -10.55 -15.06
N LEU A 131 -9.72 -9.97 -14.30
CA LEU A 131 -9.45 -8.81 -13.45
C LEU A 131 -8.57 -9.14 -12.26
N HIS A 132 -7.72 -8.20 -11.85
CA HIS A 132 -6.88 -8.33 -10.65
C HIS A 132 -7.71 -8.09 -9.37
N ALA A 133 -8.57 -9.04 -9.01
CA ALA A 133 -9.53 -8.91 -7.89
C ALA A 133 -8.90 -8.43 -6.56
N ALA A 134 -7.72 -8.96 -6.21
CA ALA A 134 -7.00 -8.53 -5.01
C ALA A 134 -6.56 -7.05 -5.06
N ALA A 135 -6.14 -6.57 -6.24
CA ALA A 135 -5.76 -5.18 -6.44
C ALA A 135 -6.98 -4.26 -6.39
N LEU A 136 -8.10 -4.65 -6.98
CA LEU A 136 -9.36 -3.90 -6.90
C LEU A 136 -9.81 -3.72 -5.44
N GLY A 137 -9.73 -4.79 -4.64
CA GLY A 137 -9.96 -4.71 -3.20
C GLY A 137 -8.98 -3.74 -2.52
N ALA A 138 -7.69 -3.83 -2.84
CA ALA A 138 -6.68 -2.98 -2.23
C ALA A 138 -6.76 -1.51 -2.63
N ILE A 139 -7.23 -1.18 -3.85
CA ILE A 139 -7.56 0.18 -4.26
C ILE A 139 -8.65 0.75 -3.36
N TRP A 140 -9.70 -0.02 -3.07
CA TRP A 140 -10.72 0.38 -2.11
C TRP A 140 -10.15 0.56 -0.70
N LEU A 141 -9.28 -0.36 -0.24
CA LEU A 141 -8.57 -0.22 1.05
C LEU A 141 -7.74 1.07 1.11
N ALA A 142 -7.09 1.45 0.00
CA ALA A 142 -6.31 2.68 -0.08
C ALA A 142 -7.17 3.93 0.05
N VAL A 143 -8.37 3.95 -0.55
CA VAL A 143 -9.32 5.05 -0.39
C VAL A 143 -9.83 5.11 1.05
N ILE A 144 -10.28 3.99 1.62
CA ILE A 144 -11.00 3.98 2.90
C ILE A 144 -10.07 3.97 4.12
N PHE A 145 -9.11 3.05 4.17
CA PHE A 145 -8.19 2.89 5.31
C PHE A 145 -6.85 3.63 5.11
N GLY A 146 -6.66 4.25 3.94
CA GLY A 146 -5.53 5.13 3.62
C GLY A 146 -5.94 6.59 3.65
N PHE A 147 -6.60 7.08 2.59
CA PHE A 147 -6.87 8.52 2.41
C PHE A 147 -8.02 9.06 3.27
N ALA A 148 -9.14 8.32 3.39
CA ALA A 148 -10.20 8.69 4.34
C ALA A 148 -9.77 8.51 5.80
N GLY A 149 -8.73 7.69 6.03
CA GLY A 149 -8.13 7.48 7.34
C GLY A 149 -9.08 6.80 8.33
N ILE A 150 -9.96 5.93 7.84
CA ILE A 150 -10.82 5.11 8.69
C ILE A 150 -9.94 4.10 9.42
N ASP A 151 -10.18 3.92 10.72
CA ASP A 151 -9.58 2.88 11.53
C ASP A 151 -10.63 2.28 12.49
N THR A 152 -10.74 0.95 12.42
CA THR A 152 -11.73 0.13 13.10
C THR A 152 -11.09 -0.86 14.08
N ARG A 153 -9.79 -0.74 14.38
CA ARG A 153 -9.07 -1.69 15.24
C ARG A 153 -9.43 -1.54 16.72
N GLU A 154 -9.78 -0.34 17.14
CA GLU A 154 -10.15 -0.02 18.52
C GLU A 154 -11.68 -0.03 18.70
N GLU A 155 -12.12 0.15 19.94
CA GLU A 155 -13.56 0.19 20.25
C GLU A 155 -14.31 1.37 19.60
N LEU A 156 -13.59 2.46 19.35
CA LEU A 156 -14.09 3.66 18.69
C LEU A 156 -13.71 3.66 17.21
N LEU A 157 -14.63 4.15 16.37
CA LEU A 157 -14.32 4.45 14.97
C LEU A 157 -13.42 5.69 14.92
N GLN A 158 -12.17 5.51 14.54
CA GLN A 158 -11.22 6.61 14.35
C GLN A 158 -11.22 7.05 12.89
N ILE A 159 -11.12 8.36 12.69
CA ILE A 159 -11.18 8.99 11.36
C ILE A 159 -10.09 10.06 11.32
N THR A 160 -9.02 9.82 10.56
CA THR A 160 -7.90 10.76 10.40
C THR A 160 -7.67 11.03 8.92
N PRO A 161 -8.49 11.87 8.26
CA PRO A 161 -8.40 12.06 6.83
C PRO A 161 -7.08 12.68 6.41
N ASN A 162 -6.49 12.13 5.36
CA ASN A 162 -5.29 12.66 4.72
C ASN A 162 -5.45 12.49 3.21
N LEU A 163 -6.26 13.37 2.62
CA LEU A 163 -6.57 13.34 1.18
C LEU A 163 -5.36 13.80 0.36
N PRO A 164 -5.16 13.31 -0.88
CA PRO A 164 -4.17 13.88 -1.78
C PRO A 164 -4.61 15.27 -2.27
N ASP A 165 -3.65 16.13 -2.64
CA ASP A 165 -3.93 17.52 -3.07
C ASP A 165 -4.82 17.59 -4.32
N ALA A 166 -4.86 16.53 -5.13
CA ALA A 166 -5.70 16.42 -6.32
C ALA A 166 -7.19 16.23 -6.02
N TRP A 167 -7.57 15.88 -4.78
CA TRP A 167 -8.96 15.59 -4.42
C TRP A 167 -9.63 16.77 -3.74
N GLN A 168 -10.74 17.24 -4.32
CA GLN A 168 -11.57 18.29 -3.72
C GLN A 168 -12.52 17.74 -2.65
N SER A 169 -12.99 16.51 -2.84
CA SER A 169 -13.85 15.82 -1.89
C SER A 169 -13.79 14.30 -2.07
N LEU A 170 -14.06 13.57 -1.00
CA LEU A 170 -14.30 12.13 -0.99
C LEU A 170 -15.62 11.85 -0.26
N THR A 171 -16.55 11.19 -0.93
CA THR A 171 -17.87 10.84 -0.37
C THR A 171 -18.10 9.34 -0.47
N PHE A 172 -18.51 8.71 0.62
CA PHE A 172 -18.80 7.27 0.67
C PHE A 172 -19.73 6.94 1.83
N GLU A 173 -20.27 5.72 1.82
CA GLU A 173 -20.96 5.14 2.96
C GLU A 173 -20.11 4.04 3.59
N PHE A 174 -20.18 3.90 4.91
CA PHE A 174 -19.49 2.87 5.65
C PHE A 174 -20.39 2.32 6.75
N VAL A 175 -20.37 1.00 6.92
CA VAL A 175 -21.15 0.32 7.95
C VAL A 175 -20.22 -0.03 9.11
N TRP A 176 -20.51 0.52 10.29
CA TRP A 176 -19.74 0.26 11.50
C TRP A 176 -20.68 -0.16 12.64
N LYS A 177 -20.41 -1.32 13.25
CA LYS A 177 -21.22 -1.89 14.35
C LYS A 177 -22.74 -1.87 14.05
N GLY A 178 -23.12 -2.16 12.80
CA GLY A 178 -24.51 -2.23 12.33
C GLY A 178 -25.12 -0.89 11.87
N GLU A 179 -24.43 0.23 12.06
CA GLU A 179 -24.91 1.55 11.68
C GLU A 179 -24.32 1.99 10.34
N ARG A 180 -25.17 2.49 9.44
CA ARG A 180 -24.77 3.05 8.15
C ARG A 180 -24.48 4.54 8.31
N ILE A 181 -23.24 4.92 8.04
CA ILE A 181 -22.74 6.28 8.20
C ILE A 181 -22.33 6.80 6.82
N GLY A 182 -22.87 7.95 6.43
CA GLY A 182 -22.42 8.72 5.27
C GLY A 182 -21.24 9.61 5.65
N PHE A 183 -20.21 9.60 4.82
CA PHE A 183 -19.01 10.42 4.95
C PHE A 183 -18.92 11.38 3.78
N LYS A 184 -18.62 12.64 4.07
CA LYS A 184 -18.15 13.61 3.08
C LYS A 184 -16.94 14.34 3.64
N ILE A 185 -15.80 14.09 3.02
CA ILE A 185 -14.50 14.59 3.44
C ILE A 185 -14.03 15.60 2.41
N THR A 186 -13.60 16.78 2.85
CA THR A 186 -12.89 17.78 2.04
C THR A 186 -11.55 18.09 2.71
N PRO A 187 -10.63 18.85 2.07
CA PRO A 187 -9.42 19.32 2.74
C PRO A 187 -9.65 20.14 4.02
N LYS A 188 -10.88 20.63 4.25
CA LYS A 188 -11.21 21.52 5.39
C LYS A 188 -12.24 20.95 6.35
N THR A 189 -13.06 19.99 5.92
CA THR A 189 -14.23 19.53 6.68
C THR A 189 -14.39 18.02 6.61
N LEU A 190 -14.91 17.45 7.70
CA LEU A 190 -15.43 16.10 7.78
C LEU A 190 -16.90 16.22 8.18
N GLU A 191 -17.79 15.84 7.28
CA GLU A 191 -19.23 15.78 7.51
C GLU A 191 -19.65 14.31 7.64
N LEU A 192 -20.38 14.00 8.72
CA LEU A 192 -20.97 12.68 8.97
C LEU A 192 -22.49 12.79 8.96
N SER A 193 -23.16 11.84 8.31
CA SER A 193 -24.61 11.72 8.34
C SER A 193 -25.01 10.29 8.70
N LYS A 194 -26.14 10.13 9.39
CA LYS A 194 -26.76 8.82 9.59
C LYS A 194 -27.64 8.55 8.37
N THR A 195 -27.33 7.51 7.60
CA THR A 195 -28.14 7.15 6.42
C THR A 195 -29.28 6.18 6.77
N THR A 196 -29.41 5.77 8.03
CA THR A 196 -30.48 4.87 8.45
C THR A 196 -31.82 5.62 8.49
N THR A 197 -32.69 5.37 7.51
CA THR A 197 -34.12 5.69 7.63
C THR A 197 -34.69 4.79 8.72
N SER A 198 -35.20 5.36 9.81
CA SER A 198 -36.00 4.59 10.78
C SER A 198 -37.17 3.95 10.03
N VAL A 199 -37.28 2.63 10.08
CA VAL A 199 -38.45 1.87 9.61
C VAL A 199 -39.50 1.86 10.72
#